data_AF-A0A813P5X9-F1
#
_entry.id   AF-A0A813P5X9-F1
#
_cell.length_a   1.000
_cell.length_b   1.000
_cell.length_c   1.000
_cell.angle_alpha   90.00
_cell.angle_beta   90.00
_cell.angle_gamma   90.00
#
_symmetry.space_group_name_H-M   'P 1'
#
loop_
_entity.id
_entity.type
_entity.pdbx_description
1 polymer ?
#
loop_
_entity_poly.entity_id
_entity_poly.type
_entity_poly.pdbx_seq_one_letter_code
_entity_poly.pdbx_strand_id
1 'polypeptide(L)'
;MLKSIIIIFAIFINFIIAQQNIIDDRYGNRIPQPSSYFGVGYGMNVPNNNNNMNNNNNNNNNNNNINNNNKDGPIEEFGQCGGLDWEGQKTCQANLICLKRSKYYSQCLSSEEASKATRPSPQVIPPGGKCHGGNIHGPIACAIGTACFIQTENVHGECKAHCPQGWFCAKQTLPEWAPCGGEGYIGLTKCKEGLQCYAHSRWYHECRSECPAGWKC
;
A
#
# COMPACT_ATOMS: atom_id res chain seq x y z
N MET A 1 -42.71 58.01 0.57
CA MET A 1 -42.77 56.53 0.66
C MET A 1 -42.11 55.86 -0.55
N LEU A 2 -42.44 56.24 -1.80
CA LEU A 2 -41.87 55.61 -3.01
C LEU A 2 -40.37 55.88 -3.27
N LYS A 3 -39.85 57.06 -2.86
CA LYS A 3 -38.43 57.41 -3.04
C LYS A 3 -37.46 56.62 -2.16
N SER A 4 -37.91 56.08 -1.01
CA SER A 4 -37.05 55.32 -0.09
C SER A 4 -36.86 53.86 -0.52
N ILE A 5 -37.80 53.29 -1.26
CA ILE A 5 -37.73 51.89 -1.75
C ILE A 5 -36.73 51.77 -2.90
N ILE A 6 -36.63 52.79 -3.76
CA ILE A 6 -35.70 52.83 -4.90
C ILE A 6 -34.24 52.89 -4.42
N ILE A 7 -33.96 53.61 -3.33
CA ILE A 7 -32.60 53.70 -2.75
C ILE A 7 -32.18 52.35 -2.17
N ILE A 8 -33.09 51.62 -1.51
CA ILE A 8 -32.80 50.30 -0.95
C ILE A 8 -32.55 49.26 -2.06
N PHE A 9 -33.33 49.30 -3.15
CA PHE A 9 -33.11 48.43 -4.32
C PHE A 9 -31.79 48.73 -5.05
N ALA A 10 -31.40 50.01 -5.16
CA ALA A 10 -30.12 50.39 -5.77
C ALA A 10 -28.91 49.99 -4.91
N ILE A 11 -29.03 50.01 -3.58
CA ILE A 11 -27.98 49.52 -2.67
C ILE A 11 -27.84 47.99 -2.77
N PHE A 12 -28.96 47.26 -2.84
CA PHE A 12 -28.94 45.80 -3.00
C PHE A 12 -28.36 45.34 -4.36
N ILE A 13 -28.66 46.05 -5.46
CA ILE A 13 -28.10 45.73 -6.78
C ILE A 13 -26.59 46.01 -6.82
N ASN A 14 -26.11 47.10 -6.21
CA ASN A 14 -24.67 47.36 -6.11
C ASN A 14 -23.93 46.36 -5.20
N PHE A 15 -24.59 45.80 -4.18
CA PHE A 15 -24.00 44.77 -3.31
C PHE A 15 -23.86 43.40 -4.01
N ILE A 16 -24.74 43.09 -4.98
CA ILE A 16 -24.66 41.85 -5.78
C ILE A 16 -23.55 41.94 -6.85
N ILE A 17 -23.27 43.12 -7.42
CA ILE A 17 -22.27 43.28 -8.49
C ILE A 17 -20.82 43.31 -7.94
N ALA A 18 -20.62 43.52 -6.64
CA ALA A 18 -19.30 43.59 -6.01
C ALA A 18 -18.65 42.24 -5.66
N GLN A 19 -19.27 41.09 -6.00
CA GLN A 19 -18.72 39.76 -5.68
C GLN A 19 -18.24 38.96 -6.91
N GLN A 20 -18.25 39.53 -8.12
CA GLN A 20 -17.85 38.80 -9.33
C GLN A 20 -16.42 39.08 -9.84
N ASN A 21 -15.59 39.85 -9.15
CA ASN A 21 -14.22 40.10 -9.58
C ASN A 21 -13.29 40.23 -8.37
N ILE A 22 -12.55 39.17 -8.05
CA ILE A 22 -11.19 39.13 -7.49
C ILE A 22 -10.80 37.65 -7.51
N ILE A 23 -9.97 37.23 -8.47
CA ILE A 23 -8.61 36.75 -8.22
C ILE A 23 -7.81 37.08 -9.50
N ASP A 24 -7.05 38.17 -9.44
CA ASP A 24 -5.95 38.43 -10.38
C ASP A 24 -4.81 37.44 -10.13
N ASP A 25 -4.30 36.86 -11.22
CA ASP A 25 -3.10 36.04 -11.28
C ASP A 25 -1.85 36.85 -10.86
N ARG A 26 -1.46 36.75 -9.58
CA ARG A 26 -0.11 37.10 -9.15
C ARG A 26 0.81 35.90 -9.37
N TYR A 27 1.48 35.87 -10.52
CA TYR A 27 2.94 35.69 -10.68
C TYR A 27 3.25 35.27 -12.13
N GLY A 28 3.30 36.27 -13.01
CA GLY A 28 4.15 36.17 -14.18
C GLY A 28 5.61 36.09 -13.73
N ASN A 29 6.26 34.94 -13.95
CA ASN A 29 7.71 34.86 -13.97
C ASN A 29 8.15 33.78 -14.97
N ARG A 30 8.81 34.22 -16.05
CA ARG A 30 9.65 33.38 -16.91
C ARG A 30 10.99 33.19 -16.22
N ILE A 31 11.43 31.96 -16.03
CA ILE A 31 12.84 31.63 -15.80
C ILE A 31 13.16 30.26 -16.46
N PRO A 32 14.43 29.94 -16.72
CA PRO A 32 14.96 29.78 -18.07
C PRO A 32 15.25 28.31 -18.43
N GLN A 33 15.44 28.06 -19.71
CA GLN A 33 16.04 26.81 -20.18
C GLN A 33 17.52 26.79 -19.78
N PRO A 34 18.06 25.63 -19.38
CA PRO A 34 19.37 25.27 -19.87
C PRO A 34 19.29 24.03 -20.75
N SER A 35 19.78 24.27 -21.95
CA SER A 35 20.17 23.35 -22.99
C SER A 35 21.10 22.22 -22.52
N SER A 36 20.90 21.05 -23.11
CA SER A 36 21.93 20.10 -23.60
C SER A 36 23.15 19.83 -22.71
N TYR A 37 23.25 18.60 -22.21
CA TYR A 37 24.55 17.94 -22.09
C TYR A 37 24.52 16.52 -22.66
N PHE A 38 25.63 16.23 -23.33
CA PHE A 38 25.99 15.06 -24.12
C PHE A 38 25.91 13.72 -23.36
N GLY A 39 25.70 12.65 -24.14
CA GLY A 39 25.56 11.28 -23.65
C GLY A 39 26.87 10.51 -23.46
N VAL A 40 26.72 9.21 -23.17
CA VAL A 40 27.54 8.08 -23.62
C VAL A 40 26.87 6.80 -23.11
N GLY A 41 26.69 5.81 -24.00
CA GLY A 41 26.26 4.47 -23.63
C GLY A 41 27.45 3.55 -23.37
N TYR A 42 27.30 2.64 -22.40
CA TYR A 42 27.97 1.34 -22.26
C TYR A 42 27.03 0.54 -21.32
N GLY A 43 26.54 -0.66 -21.64
CA GLY A 43 27.28 -1.87 -21.95
C GLY A 43 26.95 -2.87 -20.84
N MET A 44 26.08 -3.85 -21.14
CA MET A 44 25.74 -4.93 -20.21
C MET A 44 26.98 -5.78 -19.91
N ASN A 45 27.24 -6.09 -18.65
CA ASN A 45 28.06 -7.24 -18.26
C ASN A 45 27.51 -7.89 -16.99
N VAL A 46 27.16 -9.16 -17.15
CA VAL A 46 26.76 -10.11 -16.12
C VAL A 46 28.05 -10.73 -15.54
N PRO A 47 28.32 -10.66 -14.23
CA PRO A 47 29.39 -11.46 -13.65
C PRO A 47 28.91 -12.91 -13.49
N ASN A 48 29.41 -13.78 -14.37
CA ASN A 48 29.53 -15.22 -14.11
C ASN A 48 30.68 -15.40 -13.13
N ASN A 49 30.41 -15.89 -11.91
CA ASN A 49 31.46 -16.32 -11.00
C ASN A 49 31.27 -17.79 -10.63
N ASN A 50 31.83 -18.64 -11.50
CA ASN A 50 32.33 -19.95 -11.12
C ASN A 50 33.61 -19.77 -10.31
N ASN A 51 33.52 -19.87 -8.99
CA ASN A 51 34.69 -20.15 -8.15
C ASN A 51 34.58 -21.56 -7.56
N ASN A 52 35.07 -22.49 -8.37
CA ASN A 52 35.71 -23.71 -7.91
C ASN A 52 36.99 -23.32 -7.16
N MET A 53 37.01 -23.46 -5.84
CA MET A 53 38.25 -23.54 -5.07
C MET A 53 38.23 -24.78 -4.20
N ASN A 54 38.91 -25.80 -4.70
CA ASN A 54 39.38 -26.94 -3.95
C ASN A 54 40.87 -26.70 -3.63
N ASN A 55 41.20 -26.48 -2.36
CA ASN A 55 42.39 -27.03 -1.72
C ASN A 55 42.48 -26.61 -0.25
N ASN A 56 42.33 -27.58 0.65
CA ASN A 56 43.21 -27.68 1.82
C ASN A 56 43.26 -29.14 2.28
N ASN A 57 44.37 -29.79 1.93
CA ASN A 57 44.79 -31.05 2.51
C ASN A 57 45.19 -30.80 3.97
N ASN A 58 44.49 -31.43 4.91
CA ASN A 58 45.08 -31.85 6.17
C ASN A 58 44.65 -33.29 6.44
N ASN A 59 45.58 -34.21 6.19
CA ASN A 59 45.48 -35.61 6.57
C ASN A 59 45.62 -35.74 8.09
N ASN A 60 44.55 -36.15 8.76
CA ASN A 60 44.64 -36.99 9.95
C ASN A 60 43.62 -38.13 9.80
N ASN A 61 44.14 -39.31 9.45
CA ASN A 61 43.38 -40.54 9.40
C ASN A 61 42.95 -40.95 10.80
N ASN A 62 41.64 -40.93 11.06
CA ASN A 62 40.98 -41.94 11.87
C ASN A 62 39.72 -42.38 11.13
N ASN A 63 39.75 -43.64 10.69
CA ASN A 63 38.68 -44.31 9.99
C ASN A 63 37.39 -44.26 10.80
N ASN A 64 36.35 -43.64 10.24
CA ASN A 64 35.00 -44.15 10.30
C ASN A 64 34.33 -43.88 8.95
N ASN A 65 34.15 -44.97 8.22
CA ASN A 65 33.40 -45.07 7.00
C ASN A 65 31.95 -44.63 7.26
N ILE A 66 31.59 -43.42 6.83
CA ILE A 66 30.20 -43.10 6.54
C ILE A 66 30.14 -42.33 5.23
N ASN A 67 29.74 -43.05 4.17
CA ASN A 67 29.20 -42.46 2.95
C ASN A 67 27.88 -41.75 3.30
N ASN A 68 27.94 -40.53 3.86
CA ASN A 68 26.76 -39.72 4.09
C ASN A 68 26.53 -38.77 2.92
N ASN A 69 25.98 -39.31 1.83
CA ASN A 69 25.19 -38.54 0.87
C ASN A 69 23.81 -38.14 1.44
N ASN A 70 23.62 -38.20 2.76
CA ASN A 70 22.39 -37.83 3.41
C ASN A 70 22.45 -36.40 3.92
N LYS A 71 21.91 -35.51 3.08
CA LYS A 71 21.23 -34.29 3.53
C LYS A 71 20.08 -34.68 4.46
N ASP A 72 20.39 -35.00 5.71
CA ASP A 72 19.43 -35.46 6.73
C ASP A 72 19.40 -34.56 7.97
N GLY A 73 19.90 -33.33 7.86
CA GLY A 73 19.75 -32.32 8.90
C GLY A 73 18.43 -31.56 8.76
N PRO A 74 17.78 -31.14 9.84
CA PRO A 74 16.65 -30.22 9.74
C PRO A 74 17.06 -28.92 9.02
N ILE A 75 16.13 -28.35 8.25
CA ILE A 75 16.38 -27.23 7.34
C ILE A 75 16.65 -25.95 8.14
N GLU A 76 17.75 -25.26 7.81
CA GLU A 76 18.14 -24.00 8.44
C GLU A 76 17.19 -22.85 8.10
N GLU A 77 17.31 -21.74 8.85
CA GLU A 77 16.57 -20.52 8.54
C GLU A 77 16.84 -20.09 7.09
N PHE A 78 15.79 -19.61 6.44
CA PHE A 78 15.71 -19.31 5.01
C PHE A 78 15.75 -20.50 4.03
N GLY A 79 15.93 -21.73 4.52
CA GLY A 79 15.88 -22.91 3.66
C GLY A 79 14.47 -23.24 3.17
N GLN A 80 14.36 -23.84 1.98
CA GLN A 80 13.09 -24.29 1.43
C GLN A 80 12.59 -25.54 2.17
N CYS A 81 11.34 -25.50 2.61
CA CYS A 81 10.70 -26.58 3.37
C CYS A 81 9.40 -27.09 2.75
N GLY A 82 9.01 -26.56 1.59
CA GLY A 82 7.77 -26.94 0.92
C GLY A 82 7.53 -26.20 -0.38
N GLY A 83 6.40 -26.52 -1.01
CA GLY A 83 5.99 -26.04 -2.32
C GLY A 83 5.33 -27.14 -3.13
N LEU A 84 4.52 -26.77 -4.13
CA LEU A 84 4.11 -27.71 -5.17
C LEU A 84 5.36 -28.29 -5.83
N ASP A 85 5.41 -29.63 -5.93
CA ASP A 85 6.51 -30.41 -6.50
C ASP A 85 7.83 -30.37 -5.69
N TRP A 86 7.80 -29.90 -4.43
CA TRP A 86 8.95 -30.00 -3.53
C TRP A 86 9.10 -31.40 -2.93
N GLU A 87 10.10 -32.15 -3.40
CA GLU A 87 10.48 -33.48 -2.91
C GLU A 87 11.58 -33.46 -1.83
N GLY A 88 12.15 -32.29 -1.55
CA GLY A 88 13.18 -32.13 -0.55
C GLY A 88 12.66 -32.24 0.89
N GLN A 89 13.56 -31.96 1.83
CA GLN A 89 13.25 -31.96 3.26
C GLN A 89 12.08 -31.02 3.58
N LYS A 90 11.27 -31.38 4.59
CA LYS A 90 10.07 -30.61 4.98
C LYS A 90 10.09 -30.13 6.43
N THR A 91 11.13 -30.48 7.17
CA THR A 91 11.27 -30.21 8.60
C THR A 91 12.34 -29.16 8.83
N CYS A 92 11.96 -28.03 9.44
CA CYS A 92 12.89 -26.98 9.83
C CYS A 92 13.63 -27.31 11.13
N GLN A 93 14.73 -26.62 11.39
CA GLN A 93 15.41 -26.63 12.69
C GLN A 93 14.46 -26.22 13.82
N ALA A 94 14.79 -26.64 15.04
CA ALA A 94 14.01 -26.28 16.22
C ALA A 94 13.84 -24.76 16.32
N ASN A 95 12.63 -24.33 16.69
CA ASN A 95 12.20 -22.92 16.78
C ASN A 95 11.99 -22.18 15.45
N LEU A 96 12.07 -22.88 14.31
CA LEU A 96 11.67 -22.34 13.01
C LEU A 96 10.31 -22.88 12.58
N ILE A 97 9.58 -22.08 11.81
CA ILE A 97 8.29 -22.44 11.23
C ILE A 97 8.45 -22.50 9.71
N CYS A 98 7.96 -23.58 9.11
CA CYS A 98 7.86 -23.67 7.65
C CYS A 98 6.71 -22.77 7.15
N LEU A 99 7.03 -21.54 6.80
CA LEU A 99 6.05 -20.55 6.34
C LEU A 99 5.80 -20.71 4.84
N LYS A 100 4.53 -20.95 4.47
CA LYS A 100 4.11 -20.95 3.07
C LYS A 100 4.17 -19.53 2.49
N ARG A 101 4.95 -19.34 1.43
CA ARG A 101 5.10 -18.04 0.73
C ARG A 101 4.33 -17.97 -0.58
N SER A 102 4.19 -19.10 -1.27
CA SER A 102 3.40 -19.22 -2.49
C SER A 102 2.85 -20.64 -2.65
N LYS A 103 2.20 -20.92 -3.78
CA LYS A 103 1.82 -22.30 -4.15
C LYS A 103 3.05 -23.21 -4.31
N TYR A 104 4.15 -22.68 -4.83
CA TYR A 104 5.34 -23.44 -5.25
C TYR A 104 6.51 -23.35 -4.26
N TYR A 105 6.39 -22.55 -3.20
CA TYR A 105 7.52 -22.28 -2.31
C TYR A 105 7.08 -22.02 -0.86
N SER A 106 7.74 -22.68 0.08
CA SER A 106 7.66 -22.46 1.53
C SER A 106 9.06 -22.42 2.12
N GLN A 107 9.26 -21.60 3.14
CA GLN A 107 10.58 -21.28 3.69
C GLN A 107 10.58 -21.40 5.22
N CYS A 108 11.65 -21.93 5.80
CA CYS A 108 11.87 -21.93 7.25
C CYS A 108 12.22 -20.52 7.72
N LEU A 109 11.47 -19.99 8.68
CA LEU A 109 11.71 -18.67 9.26
C LEU A 109 11.51 -18.72 10.78
N SER A 110 12.19 -17.85 11.51
CA SER A 110 11.87 -17.60 12.93
C SER A 110 10.42 -17.11 13.08
N SER A 111 9.88 -17.26 14.29
CA SER A 111 8.53 -16.76 14.60
C SER A 111 8.39 -15.25 14.39
N GLU A 112 9.44 -14.47 14.66
CA GLU A 112 9.47 -13.03 14.40
C GLU A 112 9.41 -12.72 12.90
N GLU A 113 10.24 -13.36 12.08
CA GLU A 113 10.23 -13.13 10.63
C GLU A 113 8.96 -13.65 9.96
N ALA A 114 8.45 -14.79 10.42
CA ALA A 114 7.17 -15.31 9.97
C ALA A 114 6.04 -14.32 10.27
N SER A 115 6.07 -13.64 11.43
CA SER A 115 5.09 -12.61 11.76
C SER A 115 5.18 -11.39 10.83
N LYS A 116 6.40 -10.99 10.42
CA LYS A 116 6.62 -9.90 9.45
C LYS A 116 6.16 -10.29 8.04
N ALA A 117 6.39 -11.53 7.62
CA ALA A 117 6.05 -12.06 6.30
C ALA A 117 4.56 -12.43 6.15
N THR A 118 3.90 -12.79 7.25
CA THR A 118 2.45 -13.06 7.30
C THR A 118 1.64 -11.77 7.43
N ARG A 119 2.26 -10.68 7.91
CA ARG A 119 1.67 -9.36 7.75
C ARG A 119 1.56 -9.13 6.25
N PRO A 120 0.36 -8.89 5.68
CA PRO A 120 0.30 -8.38 4.32
C PRO A 120 1.19 -7.15 4.33
N SER A 121 2.26 -7.14 3.53
CA SER A 121 3.01 -5.92 3.26
C SER A 121 2.05 -5.09 2.44
N PRO A 122 1.32 -4.15 3.04
CA PRO A 122 0.50 -3.28 2.24
C PRO A 122 1.50 -2.37 1.55
N GLN A 123 1.18 -1.95 0.34
CA GLN A 123 1.70 -0.68 -0.18
C GLN A 123 1.07 0.43 0.69
N VAL A 124 1.41 0.47 1.99
CA VAL A 124 0.95 1.48 2.93
C VAL A 124 1.62 2.75 2.50
N ILE A 125 0.82 3.73 2.09
CA ILE A 125 1.36 5.04 1.82
C ILE A 125 1.75 5.67 3.17
N PRO A 126 3.01 6.10 3.34
CA PRO A 126 3.42 6.77 4.57
C PRO A 126 2.64 8.08 4.76
N PRO A 127 2.59 8.63 5.99
CA PRO A 127 2.06 9.96 6.20
C PRO A 127 2.69 10.95 5.22
N GLY A 128 1.84 11.72 4.54
CA GLY A 128 2.24 12.69 3.52
C GLY A 128 2.33 12.14 2.09
N GLY A 129 2.17 10.83 1.89
CA GLY A 129 2.22 10.26 0.54
C GLY A 129 0.91 10.44 -0.24
N LYS A 130 1.03 10.42 -1.57
CA LYS A 130 -0.09 10.63 -2.51
C LYS A 130 -0.99 9.40 -2.57
N CYS A 131 -2.28 9.58 -2.27
CA CYS A 131 -3.29 8.52 -2.26
C CYS A 131 -4.42 8.72 -3.27
N HIS A 132 -4.45 9.86 -3.99
CA HIS A 132 -5.42 10.13 -5.04
C HIS A 132 -4.86 11.07 -6.14
N GLY A 133 -5.35 10.94 -7.37
CA GLY A 133 -4.94 11.71 -8.55
C GLY A 133 -3.88 11.02 -9.43
N GLY A 134 -4.02 11.13 -10.76
CA GLY A 134 -3.19 10.41 -11.76
C GLY A 134 -3.72 9.00 -12.06
N ASN A 135 -2.85 8.06 -12.49
CA ASN A 135 -3.16 6.62 -12.69
C ASN A 135 -3.38 5.85 -11.36
N ILE A 136 -3.79 6.56 -10.31
CA ILE A 136 -4.06 5.99 -8.99
C ILE A 136 -5.57 5.74 -8.91
N HIS A 137 -5.98 4.50 -9.15
CA HIS A 137 -7.39 4.10 -9.15
C HIS A 137 -7.73 3.42 -7.83
N GLY A 138 -8.49 4.11 -6.97
CA GLY A 138 -9.11 3.50 -5.78
C GLY A 138 -8.40 3.77 -4.45
N PRO A 139 -9.00 3.31 -3.32
CA PRO A 139 -8.49 3.56 -1.99
C PRO A 139 -7.20 2.77 -1.74
N ILE A 140 -6.07 3.46 -1.76
CA ILE A 140 -4.81 2.93 -1.24
C ILE A 140 -4.81 3.17 0.28
N ALA A 141 -4.46 2.17 1.09
CA ALA A 141 -4.41 2.41 2.53
C ALA A 141 -3.22 3.30 2.90
N CYS A 142 -3.55 4.32 3.68
CA CYS A 142 -2.59 5.10 4.40
C CYS A 142 -2.11 4.37 5.65
N ALA A 143 -0.97 4.79 6.18
CA ALA A 143 -0.44 4.27 7.44
C ALA A 143 -1.45 4.38 8.58
N ILE A 144 -1.33 3.48 9.55
CA ILE A 144 -2.16 3.47 10.75
C ILE A 144 -2.14 4.88 11.37
N GLY A 145 -3.32 5.40 11.72
CA GLY A 145 -3.48 6.76 12.24
C GLY A 145 -3.59 7.86 11.17
N THR A 146 -3.58 7.49 9.88
CA THR A 146 -3.83 8.42 8.77
C THR A 146 -4.92 7.89 7.84
N ALA A 147 -5.62 8.81 7.18
CA ALA A 147 -6.62 8.53 6.15
C ALA A 147 -6.27 9.30 4.89
N CYS A 148 -6.74 8.82 3.74
CA CYS A 148 -6.58 9.55 2.50
C CYS A 148 -7.58 10.72 2.51
N PHE A 149 -7.09 11.95 2.38
CA PHE A 149 -7.94 13.13 2.24
C PHE A 149 -7.88 13.58 0.79
N ILE A 150 -9.04 13.76 0.15
CA ILE A 150 -9.16 14.21 -1.25
C ILE A 150 -9.65 15.65 -1.23
N GLN A 151 -8.95 16.54 -1.94
CA GLN A 151 -9.39 17.92 -2.16
C GLN A 151 -10.57 17.95 -3.14
N THR A 152 -11.56 18.82 -2.93
CA THR A 152 -12.65 19.03 -3.90
C THR A 152 -12.08 19.29 -5.29
N GLU A 153 -12.69 18.64 -6.28
CA GLU A 153 -12.25 18.45 -7.69
C GLU A 153 -11.54 17.11 -7.98
N ASN A 154 -11.27 16.25 -6.98
CA ASN A 154 -10.71 14.90 -7.19
C ASN A 154 -9.34 14.87 -7.92
N VAL A 155 -8.61 15.98 -7.90
CA VAL A 155 -7.32 16.10 -8.62
C VAL A 155 -6.13 15.61 -7.80
N HIS A 156 -6.24 15.67 -6.46
CA HIS A 156 -5.15 15.35 -5.55
C HIS A 156 -5.69 14.81 -4.22
N GLY A 157 -4.98 13.83 -3.66
CA GLY A 157 -5.20 13.41 -2.28
C GLY A 157 -3.95 12.86 -1.64
N GLU A 158 -3.90 13.00 -0.31
CA GLU A 158 -2.73 12.74 0.51
C GLU A 158 -3.11 12.02 1.82
N CYS A 159 -2.25 11.14 2.29
CA CYS A 159 -2.40 10.46 3.57
C CYS A 159 -2.07 11.39 4.73
N LYS A 160 -3.08 11.81 5.50
CA LYS A 160 -2.89 12.68 6.67
C LYS A 160 -3.69 12.18 7.87
N ALA A 161 -3.36 12.66 9.07
CA ALA A 161 -4.11 12.29 10.29
C ALA A 161 -5.49 12.98 10.36
N HIS A 162 -5.57 14.21 9.85
CA HIS A 162 -6.77 15.04 9.83
C HIS A 162 -6.87 15.79 8.49
N CYS A 163 -8.07 16.24 8.13
CA CYS A 163 -8.27 17.10 6.96
C CYS A 163 -7.52 18.43 7.18
N PRO A 164 -6.63 18.85 6.25
CA PRO A 164 -5.93 20.13 6.36
C PRO A 164 -6.89 21.32 6.37
N GLN A 165 -6.50 22.37 7.09
CA GLN A 165 -7.21 23.64 7.03
C GLN A 165 -7.12 24.24 5.61
N GLY A 166 -8.27 24.67 5.07
CA GLY A 166 -8.35 25.20 3.70
C GLY A 166 -8.56 24.15 2.61
N TRP A 167 -8.61 22.85 2.96
CA TRP A 167 -9.09 21.83 2.05
C TRP A 167 -10.60 21.64 2.24
N PHE A 168 -11.36 21.64 1.15
CA PHE A 168 -12.69 21.05 1.17
C PHE A 168 -12.51 19.53 1.02
N CYS A 169 -12.48 18.82 2.13
CA CYS A 169 -12.37 17.37 2.11
C CYS A 169 -13.76 16.76 1.91
N ALA A 170 -13.91 15.89 0.90
CA ALA A 170 -15.01 14.92 0.94
C ALA A 170 -14.69 13.89 2.03
N LYS A 171 -15.64 13.59 2.92
CA LYS A 171 -15.50 12.47 3.85
C LYS A 171 -15.37 11.21 3.01
N GLN A 172 -14.20 10.60 3.00
CA GLN A 172 -13.97 9.39 2.23
C GLN A 172 -14.89 8.30 2.77
N THR A 173 -15.91 8.02 1.99
CA THR A 173 -16.91 7.02 2.30
C THR A 173 -17.06 6.11 1.11
N LEU A 174 -17.16 4.82 1.41
CA LEU A 174 -17.31 3.79 0.41
C LEU A 174 -18.76 3.73 -0.10
N PRO A 175 -18.97 3.63 -1.43
CA PRO A 175 -20.31 3.42 -1.97
C PRO A 175 -20.85 2.04 -1.58
N GLU A 176 -22.13 1.81 -1.87
CA GLU A 176 -22.72 0.49 -1.74
C GLU A 176 -21.97 -0.53 -2.62
N TRP A 177 -21.84 -1.76 -2.12
CA TRP A 177 -21.07 -2.87 -2.71
C TRP A 177 -19.55 -2.73 -2.69
N ALA A 178 -19.01 -1.64 -2.15
CA ALA A 178 -17.56 -1.52 -2.03
C ALA A 178 -17.05 -2.36 -0.83
N PRO A 179 -15.88 -3.01 -0.96
CA PRO A 179 -15.26 -3.72 0.14
C PRO A 179 -14.83 -2.72 1.22
N CYS A 180 -15.17 -2.99 2.47
CA CYS A 180 -14.98 -2.06 3.59
C CYS A 180 -14.21 -2.66 4.79
N GLY A 181 -13.74 -3.90 4.67
CA GLY A 181 -13.05 -4.56 5.76
C GLY A 181 -12.70 -6.01 5.47
N GLY A 182 -12.02 -6.64 6.42
CA GLY A 182 -11.52 -8.01 6.33
C GLY A 182 -10.20 -8.13 7.05
N GLU A 183 -9.86 -9.32 7.54
CA GLU A 183 -8.47 -9.56 7.92
C GLU A 183 -7.54 -9.31 6.73
N GLY A 184 -6.53 -8.48 6.97
CA GLY A 184 -5.63 -8.03 5.90
C GLY A 184 -6.25 -7.03 4.92
N TYR A 185 -7.49 -6.57 5.13
CA TYR A 185 -8.05 -5.48 4.33
C TYR A 185 -7.32 -4.17 4.61
N ILE A 186 -6.97 -3.50 3.52
CA ILE A 186 -6.11 -2.34 3.46
C ILE A 186 -6.87 -1.33 2.60
N GLY A 187 -7.59 -0.41 3.24
CA GLY A 187 -8.44 0.56 2.55
C GLY A 187 -9.33 1.34 3.51
N LEU A 188 -10.38 1.96 2.95
CA LEU A 188 -11.36 2.69 3.74
C LEU A 188 -12.30 1.74 4.47
N THR A 189 -12.63 2.08 5.71
CA THR A 189 -13.53 1.25 6.54
C THR A 189 -14.90 1.89 6.75
N LYS A 190 -15.09 3.13 6.29
CA LYS A 190 -16.32 3.88 6.49
C LYS A 190 -17.19 3.85 5.24
N CYS A 191 -18.38 3.31 5.34
CA CYS A 191 -19.39 3.36 4.28
C CYS A 191 -20.06 4.75 4.19
N LYS A 192 -20.66 5.04 3.04
CA LYS A 192 -21.49 6.23 2.83
C LYS A 192 -22.64 6.25 3.84
N GLU A 193 -23.12 7.45 4.14
CA GLU A 193 -24.29 7.63 4.97
C GLU A 193 -25.47 6.79 4.46
N GLY A 194 -26.16 6.11 5.39
CA GLY A 194 -27.20 5.13 5.08
C GLY A 194 -26.71 3.70 4.82
N LEU A 195 -25.40 3.45 4.81
CA LEU A 195 -24.81 2.12 4.60
C LEU A 195 -24.06 1.63 5.84
N GLN A 196 -24.03 0.31 6.03
CA GLN A 196 -23.25 -0.37 7.06
C GLN A 196 -22.26 -1.36 6.44
N CYS A 197 -21.12 -1.54 7.10
CA CYS A 197 -20.09 -2.49 6.68
C CYS A 197 -20.38 -3.86 7.28
N TYR A 198 -20.94 -4.79 6.49
CA TYR A 198 -21.32 -6.12 6.98
C TYR A 198 -20.25 -7.15 6.66
N ALA A 199 -20.05 -8.11 7.56
CA ALA A 199 -19.06 -9.17 7.39
C ALA A 199 -19.65 -10.36 6.65
N HIS A 200 -19.18 -10.63 5.43
CA HIS A 200 -19.49 -11.88 4.75
C HIS A 200 -18.67 -13.02 5.34
N SER A 201 -17.42 -12.73 5.64
CA SER A 201 -16.44 -13.69 6.16
C SER A 201 -15.39 -12.96 6.99
N ARG A 202 -14.50 -13.73 7.63
CA ARG A 202 -13.32 -13.20 8.34
C ARG A 202 -12.45 -12.27 7.45
N TRP A 203 -12.42 -12.51 6.14
CA TRP A 203 -11.50 -11.86 5.20
C TRP A 203 -12.17 -10.82 4.29
N TYR A 204 -13.50 -10.72 4.32
CA TYR A 204 -14.24 -9.86 3.41
C TYR A 204 -15.49 -9.27 4.07
N HIS A 205 -15.54 -7.95 4.08
CA HIS A 205 -16.67 -7.14 4.50
C HIS A 205 -17.03 -6.16 3.39
N GLU A 206 -18.30 -5.78 3.30
CA GLU A 206 -18.82 -4.95 2.22
C GLU A 206 -19.88 -3.96 2.72
N CYS A 207 -19.90 -2.77 2.12
CA CYS A 207 -20.92 -1.76 2.39
C CYS A 207 -22.25 -2.17 1.78
N ARG A 208 -23.29 -2.33 2.60
CA ARG A 208 -24.66 -2.60 2.14
C ARG A 208 -25.64 -1.66 2.84
N SER A 209 -26.78 -1.39 2.21
CA SER A 209 -27.92 -0.72 2.84
C SER A 209 -28.61 -1.62 3.87
N GLU A 210 -28.66 -2.92 3.61
CA GLU A 210 -29.27 -3.94 4.46
C GLU A 210 -28.34 -5.14 4.62
N CYS A 211 -28.46 -5.85 5.75
CA CYS A 211 -27.63 -7.01 6.02
C CYS A 211 -28.09 -8.23 5.19
N PRO A 212 -27.24 -8.78 4.30
CA PRO A 212 -27.62 -9.94 3.50
C PRO A 212 -27.78 -11.21 4.36
N ALA A 213 -28.63 -12.13 3.90
CA ALA A 213 -28.83 -13.42 4.58
C ALA A 213 -27.51 -14.21 4.66
N GLY A 214 -27.20 -14.73 5.86
CA GLY A 214 -25.99 -15.52 6.12
C GLY A 214 -24.72 -14.71 6.41
N TRP A 215 -24.80 -13.38 6.46
CA TRP A 215 -23.70 -12.51 6.86
C TRP A 215 -23.77 -12.19 8.36
N LYS A 216 -22.65 -11.73 8.93
CA LYS A 216 -22.65 -11.15 10.27
C LYS A 216 -22.88 -9.65 10.21
N CYS A 217 -23.98 -9.27 10.83
CA CYS A 217 -24.33 -7.96 11.33
C CYS A 217 -24.22 -8.03 12.88
#